data_AF-A0A5E4JN18-F1
#
_entry.id   AF-A0A5E4JN18-F1
#
_cell.length_a   1.000
_cell.length_b   1.000
_cell.length_c   1.000
_cell.angle_alpha   90.00
_cell.angle_beta   90.00
_cell.angle_gamma   90.00
#
_symmetry.space_group_name_H-M   'P 1'
#
loop_
_entity.id
_entity.type
_entity.pdbx_description
1 polymer ?
#
loop_
_entity_poly.entity_id
_entity_poly.type
_entity_poly.pdbx_seq_one_letter_code
_entity_poly.pdbx_strand_id
1 'polypeptide(L)'
;MQSQTIEDYVSSGDIVPSSGEFVALKDNRSIVRKCLEAYFEPKSFEKWQNGRVYEWLGIKYFQKAYLATFGKIANPSGKWIDDKSTESLKSYIAGTRALELAHIGLAGFFLAGDLIIASNSENNNSLGGFLRGCAVNLAINLYPIILQRYNRTRVQTVLDNKYGGEND
;
A
#
# COMPACT_ATOMS: atom_id res chain seq x y z
N MET A 1 32.82 -5.58 -41.74
CA MET A 1 31.36 -5.51 -41.47
C MET A 1 31.12 -4.17 -40.78
N GLN A 2 30.73 -3.14 -41.52
CA GLN A 2 30.53 -1.79 -40.95
C GLN A 2 29.19 -1.76 -40.21
N SER A 3 29.22 -1.32 -38.95
CA SER A 3 28.02 -1.11 -38.12
C SER A 3 27.36 0.18 -38.56
N GLN A 4 26.14 0.09 -39.11
CA GLN A 4 25.30 1.27 -39.39
C GLN A 4 24.70 1.77 -38.07
N THR A 5 24.79 3.08 -37.84
CA THR A 5 24.24 3.74 -36.65
C THR A 5 22.82 4.22 -36.90
N ILE A 6 22.02 4.37 -35.83
CA ILE A 6 20.59 4.74 -35.89
C ILE A 6 20.34 6.04 -36.68
N GLU A 7 21.32 6.94 -36.74
CA GLU A 7 21.25 8.19 -37.51
C GLU A 7 21.12 7.95 -39.02
N ASP A 8 21.65 6.84 -39.54
CA ASP A 8 21.57 6.49 -40.97
C ASP A 8 20.14 6.11 -41.41
N TYR A 9 19.32 5.61 -40.47
CA TYR A 9 17.90 5.27 -40.71
C TYR A 9 16.98 6.50 -40.71
N VAL A 10 17.34 7.55 -39.98
CA VAL A 10 16.50 8.76 -39.87
C VAL A 10 16.67 9.66 -41.10
N SER A 11 17.81 9.59 -41.78
CA SER A 11 18.09 10.39 -42.99
C SER A 11 17.46 9.85 -44.28
N SER A 12 16.93 8.61 -44.30
CA SER A 12 16.41 7.99 -45.53
C SER A 12 14.97 8.38 -45.89
N GLY A 13 14.31 9.23 -45.10
CA GLY A 13 13.00 9.80 -45.44
C GLY A 13 11.84 8.81 -45.51
N ASP A 14 12.05 7.54 -45.17
CA ASP A 14 11.04 6.50 -45.22
C ASP A 14 10.49 6.24 -43.83
N ILE A 15 9.18 6.44 -43.70
CA ILE A 15 8.31 6.21 -42.52
C ILE A 15 8.25 7.39 -41.56
N VAL A 16 7.41 8.38 -41.89
CA VAL A 16 6.69 9.16 -40.86
C VAL A 16 5.45 8.34 -40.49
N PRO A 17 5.37 7.72 -39.31
CA PRO A 17 4.17 6.98 -38.92
C PRO A 17 3.03 7.98 -38.74
N SER A 18 1.89 7.69 -39.37
CA SER A 18 0.70 8.54 -39.27
C SER A 18 0.30 8.71 -37.80
N SER A 19 -0.18 9.90 -37.45
CA SER A 19 -0.52 10.36 -36.09
C SER A 19 -1.54 9.49 -35.32
N GLY A 20 -2.04 8.41 -35.91
CA GLY A 20 -2.87 7.39 -35.26
C GLY A 20 -2.10 6.21 -34.63
N GLU A 21 -0.85 5.94 -35.00
CA GLU A 21 -0.10 4.79 -34.45
C GLU A 21 0.46 5.05 -33.04
N PHE A 22 0.59 6.30 -32.61
CA PHE A 22 0.96 6.65 -31.22
C PHE A 22 -0.18 6.46 -30.22
N VAL A 23 -1.44 6.35 -30.66
CA VAL A 23 -2.59 6.14 -29.76
C VAL A 23 -2.68 4.69 -29.28
N ALA A 24 -1.99 3.77 -29.96
CA ALA A 24 -1.78 2.40 -29.51
C ALA A 24 -0.45 2.25 -28.74
N LEU A 25 -0.10 3.21 -27.88
CA LEU A 25 0.77 2.94 -26.73
C LEU A 25 0.00 2.07 -25.74
N LYS A 26 -0.12 0.80 -26.14
CA LYS A 26 -0.42 -0.39 -25.36
C LYS A 26 -0.02 -0.14 -23.91
N ASP A 27 -1.02 -0.05 -23.06
CA ASP A 27 -0.91 0.12 -21.60
C ASP A 27 0.10 -0.90 -21.04
N ASN A 28 1.37 -0.50 -21.03
CA ASN A 28 2.54 -1.27 -20.62
C ASN A 28 2.73 -1.16 -19.10
N ARG A 29 1.63 -1.05 -18.34
CA ARG A 29 1.66 -1.18 -16.89
C ARG A 29 2.22 -2.56 -16.55
N SER A 30 3.41 -2.58 -15.96
CA SER A 30 4.07 -3.80 -15.51
C SER A 30 3.11 -4.67 -14.68
N ILE A 31 3.19 -5.99 -14.81
CA ILE A 31 2.35 -6.93 -14.05
C ILE A 31 2.42 -6.61 -12.55
N VAL A 32 3.60 -6.22 -12.06
CA VAL A 32 3.83 -5.74 -10.69
C VAL A 32 2.89 -4.59 -10.33
N ARG A 33 2.77 -3.57 -11.19
CA ARG A 33 1.88 -2.44 -10.92
C ARG A 33 0.42 -2.86 -10.87
N LYS A 34 -0.03 -3.74 -11.78
CA LYS A 34 -1.40 -4.27 -11.77
C LYS A 34 -1.69 -5.06 -10.49
N CYS A 35 -0.74 -5.89 -10.04
CA CYS A 35 -0.84 -6.61 -8.77
C CYS A 35 -0.88 -5.67 -7.56
N LEU A 36 -0.07 -4.60 -7.55
CA LEU A 36 -0.11 -3.60 -6.47
C LEU A 36 -1.42 -2.81 -6.46
N GLU A 37 -1.91 -2.40 -7.63
CA GLU A 37 -3.22 -1.75 -7.77
C GLU A 37 -4.32 -2.66 -7.22
N ALA A 38 -4.35 -3.92 -7.65
CA ALA A 38 -5.27 -4.92 -7.13
C ALA A 38 -5.09 -5.15 -5.63
N TYR A 39 -3.87 -5.19 -5.09
CA TYR A 39 -3.65 -5.39 -3.66
C TYR A 39 -4.22 -4.25 -2.81
N PHE A 40 -3.96 -2.99 -3.19
CA PHE A 40 -4.34 -1.81 -2.41
C PHE A 40 -5.80 -1.40 -2.55
N GLU A 41 -6.46 -1.81 -3.63
CA GLU A 41 -7.87 -1.53 -3.85
C GLU A 41 -8.73 -2.13 -2.71
N PRO A 42 -9.56 -1.30 -2.03
CA PRO A 42 -10.43 -1.79 -0.97
C PRO A 42 -11.37 -2.87 -1.48
N LYS A 43 -11.39 -4.00 -0.80
CA LYS A 43 -12.22 -5.16 -1.15
C LYS A 43 -13.66 -4.94 -0.73
N SER A 44 -14.59 -5.67 -1.35
CA SER A 44 -16.03 -5.58 -1.06
C SER A 44 -16.34 -5.80 0.43
N PHE A 45 -15.68 -6.76 1.07
CA PHE A 45 -15.83 -7.01 2.51
C PHE A 45 -15.22 -5.90 3.38
N GLU A 46 -14.18 -5.20 2.90
CA GLU A 46 -13.59 -4.05 3.60
C GLU A 46 -14.53 -2.84 3.51
N LYS A 47 -15.16 -2.64 2.34
CA LYS A 47 -16.15 -1.56 2.12
C LYS A 47 -17.46 -1.80 2.87
N TRP A 48 -17.80 -3.05 3.20
CA TRP A 48 -19.03 -3.38 3.92
C TRP A 48 -19.13 -2.60 5.24
N GLN A 49 -20.21 -1.83 5.38
CA GLN A 49 -20.46 -0.93 6.50
C GLN A 49 -19.24 -0.06 6.86
N ASN A 50 -18.52 0.43 5.83
CA ASN A 50 -17.43 1.39 5.96
C ASN A 50 -16.24 0.88 6.83
N GLY A 51 -15.84 -0.38 6.64
CA GLY A 51 -14.71 -0.96 7.38
C GLY A 51 -15.09 -1.65 8.69
N ARG A 52 -16.38 -2.00 8.90
CA ARG A 52 -16.84 -2.60 10.16
C ARG A 52 -16.15 -3.92 10.51
N VAL A 53 -15.68 -4.66 9.50
CA VAL A 53 -14.87 -5.88 9.70
C VAL A 53 -13.64 -5.62 10.57
N TYR A 54 -12.98 -4.48 10.38
CA TYR A 54 -11.81 -4.11 11.17
C TYR A 54 -12.17 -3.63 12.57
N GLU A 55 -13.36 -3.05 12.73
CA GLU A 55 -13.86 -2.66 14.05
C GLU A 55 -14.08 -3.88 14.94
N TRP A 56 -14.59 -4.99 14.39
CA TRP A 56 -14.70 -6.27 15.10
C TRP A 56 -13.36 -6.86 15.49
N LEU A 57 -12.31 -6.62 14.69
CA LEU A 57 -10.93 -6.96 15.03
C LEU A 57 -10.32 -6.00 16.08
N GLY A 58 -11.10 -5.06 16.62
CA GLY A 58 -10.64 -4.16 17.67
C GLY A 58 -9.76 -3.01 17.17
N ILE A 59 -9.78 -2.70 15.86
CA ILE A 59 -8.89 -1.68 15.29
C ILE A 59 -9.05 -0.30 15.94
N LYS A 60 -10.24 0.03 16.46
CA LYS A 60 -10.51 1.29 17.17
C LYS A 60 -9.72 1.38 18.49
N TYR A 61 -9.56 0.26 19.20
CA TYR A 61 -8.74 0.22 20.42
C TYR A 61 -7.27 0.38 20.07
N PHE A 62 -6.81 -0.36 19.05
CA PHE A 62 -5.45 -0.23 18.55
C PHE A 62 -5.14 1.19 18.08
N GLN A 63 -6.01 1.81 17.28
CA GLN A 63 -5.85 3.18 16.80
C GLN A 63 -5.70 4.18 17.95
N LYS A 64 -6.54 4.05 19.00
CA LYS A 64 -6.45 4.92 20.18
C LYS A 64 -5.13 4.74 20.92
N ALA A 65 -4.71 3.49 21.15
CA ALA A 65 -3.43 3.19 21.79
C ALA A 65 -2.26 3.73 20.96
N TYR A 66 -2.26 3.46 19.65
CA TYR A 66 -1.24 3.92 18.72
C TYR A 66 -1.13 5.45 18.69
N LEU A 67 -2.25 6.17 18.61
CA LEU A 67 -2.26 7.64 18.65
C LEU A 67 -1.82 8.19 20.01
N ALA A 68 -2.14 7.51 21.11
CA ALA A 68 -1.67 7.92 22.44
C ALA A 68 -0.15 7.77 22.58
N THR A 69 0.42 6.69 22.04
CA THR A 69 1.86 6.39 22.13
C THR A 69 2.69 7.18 21.10
N PHE A 70 2.26 7.18 19.84
CA PHE A 70 3.05 7.69 18.72
C PHE A 70 2.45 8.94 18.07
N GLY A 71 1.16 9.22 18.28
CA GLY A 71 0.46 10.29 17.56
C GLY A 71 1.06 11.67 17.78
N LYS A 72 1.50 11.99 19.01
CA LYS A 72 2.17 13.27 19.30
C LYS A 72 3.56 13.39 18.66
N ILE A 73 4.27 12.28 18.49
CA ILE A 73 5.60 12.24 17.87
C ILE A 73 5.47 12.35 16.35
N ALA A 74 4.55 11.58 15.78
CA ALA A 74 4.37 11.48 14.34
C ALA A 74 3.61 12.68 13.75
N ASN A 75 2.70 13.29 14.51
CA ASN A 75 1.98 14.47 14.08
C ASN A 75 1.58 15.37 15.26
N PRO A 76 2.45 16.31 15.66
CA PRO A 76 2.17 17.23 16.76
C PRO A 76 0.90 18.07 16.58
N SER A 77 0.50 18.33 15.33
CA SER A 77 -0.72 19.09 15.01
C SER A 77 -2.01 18.30 15.24
N GLY A 78 -1.92 16.97 15.31
CA GLY A 78 -3.06 16.05 15.40
C GLY A 78 -3.93 15.97 14.13
N LYS A 79 -3.64 16.75 13.08
CA LYS A 79 -4.39 16.77 11.82
C LYS A 79 -3.71 15.90 10.79
N TRP A 80 -4.27 14.73 10.52
CA TRP A 80 -3.74 13.79 9.52
C TRP A 80 -4.25 14.05 8.10
N ILE A 81 -5.29 14.88 7.99
CA ILE A 81 -5.88 15.35 6.74
C ILE A 81 -6.12 16.85 6.96
N ASP A 82 -5.48 17.68 6.14
CA ASP A 82 -5.49 19.14 6.31
C ASP A 82 -6.85 19.75 5.93
N ASP A 83 -7.47 19.25 4.86
CA ASP A 83 -8.78 19.66 4.38
C ASP A 83 -9.53 18.50 3.69
N LYS A 84 -10.81 18.72 3.35
CA LYS A 84 -11.63 17.71 2.64
C LYS A 84 -11.59 17.88 1.12
N SER A 85 -10.51 18.45 0.57
CA SER A 85 -10.32 18.53 -0.88
C SER A 85 -9.99 17.16 -1.48
N THR A 86 -10.32 16.98 -2.76
CA THR A 86 -10.00 15.77 -3.52
C THR A 86 -8.50 15.45 -3.49
N GLU A 87 -7.64 16.47 -3.56
CA GLU A 87 -6.19 16.32 -3.55
C GLU A 87 -5.67 15.87 -2.18
N SER A 88 -6.15 16.47 -1.09
CA SER A 88 -5.77 16.07 0.27
C SER A 88 -6.17 14.63 0.57
N LEU A 89 -7.38 14.21 0.18
CA LEU A 89 -7.84 12.82 0.36
C LEU A 89 -7.03 11.83 -0.49
N LYS A 90 -6.69 12.17 -1.75
CA LYS A 90 -5.83 11.34 -2.60
C LYS A 90 -4.41 11.22 -2.05
N SER A 91 -3.84 12.32 -1.55
CA SER A 91 -2.53 12.36 -0.91
C SER A 91 -2.51 11.47 0.34
N TYR A 92 -3.53 11.58 1.19
CA TYR A 92 -3.69 10.71 2.35
C TYR A 92 -3.74 9.23 1.96
N ILE A 93 -4.55 8.87 0.95
CA ILE A 93 -4.62 7.49 0.44
C ILE A 93 -3.23 7.01 -0.03
N ALA A 94 -2.49 7.82 -0.79
CA ALA A 94 -1.13 7.47 -1.22
C ALA A 94 -0.18 7.25 -0.02
N GLY A 95 -0.26 8.11 1.00
CA GLY A 95 0.48 7.96 2.25
C GLY A 95 0.16 6.64 2.97
N THR A 96 -1.12 6.27 3.07
CA THR A 96 -1.49 4.97 3.68
C THR A 96 -0.90 3.78 2.92
N ARG A 97 -0.80 3.83 1.58
CA ARG A 97 -0.20 2.76 0.77
C ARG A 97 1.30 2.66 1.01
N ALA A 98 1.99 3.78 1.10
CA ALA A 98 3.43 3.81 1.39
C ALA A 98 3.74 3.25 2.79
N LEU A 99 2.98 3.67 3.81
CA LEU A 99 3.13 3.16 5.17
C LEU A 99 2.76 1.67 5.27
N GLU A 100 1.74 1.23 4.54
CA GLU A 100 1.37 -0.19 4.46
C GLU A 100 2.52 -1.02 3.86
N LEU A 101 3.14 -0.57 2.76
CA LEU A 101 4.29 -1.25 2.16
C LEU A 101 5.47 -1.36 3.12
N ALA A 102 5.77 -0.28 3.86
CA ALA A 102 6.86 -0.29 4.83
C ALA A 102 6.64 -1.37 5.90
N HIS A 103 5.43 -1.47 6.45
CA HIS A 103 5.11 -2.50 7.45
C HIS A 103 5.04 -3.91 6.85
N ILE A 104 4.63 -4.08 5.59
CA ILE A 104 4.71 -5.39 4.91
C ILE A 104 6.16 -5.85 4.78
N GLY A 105 7.04 -4.94 4.35
CA GLY A 105 8.48 -5.21 4.25
C GLY A 105 9.09 -5.57 5.59
N LEU A 106 8.80 -4.80 6.64
CA LEU A 106 9.23 -5.08 8.00
C LEU A 106 8.65 -6.41 8.51
N ALA A 107 7.37 -6.68 8.28
CA ALA A 107 6.74 -7.94 8.68
C ALA A 107 7.44 -9.16 8.09
N GLY A 108 7.76 -9.11 6.80
CA GLY A 108 8.49 -10.16 6.10
C GLY A 108 9.92 -10.31 6.63
N PHE A 109 10.62 -9.19 6.87
CA PHE A 109 11.97 -9.20 7.43
C PHE A 109 12.03 -9.85 8.81
N PHE A 110 11.15 -9.45 9.74
CA PHE A 110 11.09 -10.04 11.08
C PHE A 110 10.68 -11.51 11.04
N LEU A 111 9.68 -11.88 10.23
CA LEU A 111 9.25 -13.27 10.10
C LEU A 111 10.37 -14.16 9.56
N ALA A 112 11.13 -13.69 8.54
CA ALA A 112 12.27 -14.43 8.03
C ALA A 112 13.35 -14.63 9.10
N GLY A 113 13.65 -13.60 9.89
CA GLY A 113 14.57 -13.69 11.02
C GLY A 113 14.10 -14.72 12.06
N ASP A 114 12.82 -14.65 12.46
CA ASP A 114 12.22 -15.57 13.41
C ASP A 114 12.28 -17.02 12.92
N LEU A 115 12.03 -17.27 11.63
CA LEU A 115 12.13 -18.59 11.01
C LEU A 115 13.57 -19.14 11.00
N ILE A 116 14.56 -18.30 10.67
CA ILE A 116 15.97 -18.68 10.68
C ILE A 116 16.44 -19.02 12.10
N ILE A 117 16.02 -18.24 13.09
CA ILE A 117 16.34 -18.50 14.50
C ILE A 117 15.69 -19.82 14.95
N ALA A 118 14.42 -20.04 14.58
CA ALA A 118 13.70 -21.25 14.93
C ALA A 118 14.33 -22.50 14.30
N SER A 119 14.79 -22.43 13.04
CA SER A 119 15.37 -23.58 12.34
C SER A 119 16.77 -23.97 12.83
N ASN A 120 17.54 -23.03 13.38
CA ASN A 120 18.91 -23.25 13.82
C ASN A 120 19.04 -23.51 15.33
N SER A 121 17.94 -23.51 16.07
CA SER A 121 17.97 -23.66 17.52
C SER A 121 17.81 -25.13 17.94
N GLU A 122 18.90 -25.73 18.41
CA GLU A 122 18.90 -27.08 19.00
C GLU A 122 18.22 -27.14 20.38
N ASN A 123 17.75 -26.01 20.91
CA ASN A 123 17.15 -25.92 22.24
C ASN A 123 15.61 -26.00 22.18
N ASN A 124 15.02 -26.68 23.17
CA ASN A 124 13.58 -26.82 23.38
C ASN A 124 12.80 -25.49 23.55
N ASN A 125 13.48 -24.34 23.65
CA ASN A 125 12.87 -23.01 23.78
C ASN A 125 12.67 -22.28 22.44
N SER A 126 13.03 -22.88 21.32
CA SER A 126 12.93 -22.30 19.97
C SER A 126 11.49 -21.92 19.58
N LEU A 127 10.53 -22.80 19.88
CA LEU A 127 9.11 -22.55 19.62
C LEU A 127 8.58 -21.36 20.42
N GLY A 128 8.95 -21.23 21.70
CA GLY A 128 8.53 -20.11 22.54
C GLY A 128 9.07 -18.76 22.03
N GLY A 129 10.32 -18.75 21.53
CA GLY A 129 10.90 -17.58 20.88
C GLY A 129 10.15 -17.18 19.62
N PHE A 130 9.90 -18.15 18.73
CA PHE A 130 9.15 -17.95 17.49
C PHE A 130 7.74 -17.41 17.73
N LEU A 131 7.00 -17.99 18.70
CA LEU A 131 5.65 -17.54 19.04
C LEU A 131 5.65 -16.10 19.60
N ARG A 132 6.64 -15.73 20.41
CA ARG A 132 6.82 -14.35 20.86
C ARG A 132 7.13 -13.41 19.71
N GLY A 133 8.03 -13.79 18.80
CA GLY A 133 8.34 -13.02 17.59
C GLY A 133 7.10 -12.78 16.73
N CYS A 134 6.32 -13.84 16.48
CA CYS A 134 5.04 -13.75 15.78
C CYS A 134 4.05 -12.80 16.47
N ALA A 135 3.93 -12.86 17.80
CA ALA A 135 3.05 -11.95 18.55
C ALA A 135 3.49 -10.48 18.44
N VAL A 136 4.78 -10.21 18.49
CA VAL A 136 5.34 -8.86 18.29
C VAL A 136 5.10 -8.39 16.85
N ASN A 137 5.36 -9.26 15.86
CA ASN A 137 5.16 -8.95 14.45
C ASN A 137 3.69 -8.65 14.11
N LEU A 138 2.78 -9.40 14.73
CA LEU A 138 1.34 -9.16 14.68
C LEU A 138 1.00 -7.75 15.20
N ALA A 139 1.48 -7.38 16.39
CA ALA A 139 1.15 -6.10 17.02
C ALA A 139 1.80 -4.89 16.33
N ILE A 140 3.05 -5.02 15.89
CA ILE A 140 3.86 -3.88 15.39
C ILE A 140 3.79 -3.75 13.86
N ASN A 141 3.53 -4.83 13.11
CA ASN A 141 3.45 -4.73 11.65
C ASN A 141 2.06 -5.02 11.11
N LEU A 142 1.43 -6.13 11.51
CA LEU A 142 0.12 -6.50 10.94
C LEU A 142 -0.99 -5.55 11.38
N TYR A 143 -1.06 -5.18 12.66
CA TYR A 143 -2.07 -4.23 13.14
C TYR A 143 -1.94 -2.83 12.48
N PRO A 144 -0.73 -2.27 12.29
CA PRO A 144 -0.56 -1.07 11.47
C PRO A 144 -1.00 -1.23 10.01
N ILE A 145 -0.70 -2.36 9.35
CA ILE A 145 -1.22 -2.64 7.99
C ILE A 145 -2.74 -2.58 7.98
N ILE A 146 -3.40 -3.25 8.93
CA ILE A 146 -4.85 -3.24 9.08
C ILE A 146 -5.36 -1.81 9.32
N LEU A 147 -4.68 -1.03 10.16
CA LEU A 147 -5.05 0.37 10.43
C LEU A 147 -4.97 1.23 9.17
N GLN A 148 -3.93 1.07 8.35
CA GLN A 148 -3.80 1.79 7.08
C GLN A 148 -4.93 1.41 6.11
N ARG A 149 -5.27 0.12 6.02
CA ARG A 149 -6.39 -0.36 5.19
C ARG A 149 -7.75 0.15 5.65
N TYR A 150 -8.00 0.12 6.95
CA TYR A 150 -9.21 0.65 7.56
C TYR A 150 -9.37 2.14 7.26
N ASN A 151 -8.33 2.93 7.48
CA ASN A 151 -8.36 4.37 7.21
C ASN A 151 -8.53 4.66 5.72
N ARG A 152 -7.81 3.96 4.84
CA ARG A 152 -7.92 4.11 3.38
C ARG A 152 -9.34 3.83 2.90
N THR A 153 -9.95 2.74 3.36
CA THR A 153 -11.31 2.36 2.95
C THR A 153 -12.32 3.44 3.30
N ARG A 154 -12.21 4.03 4.49
CA ARG A 154 -13.10 5.11 4.95
C ARG A 154 -12.91 6.40 4.16
N VAL A 155 -11.67 6.77 3.89
CA VAL A 155 -11.35 7.97 3.09
C VAL A 155 -11.78 7.79 1.64
N GLN A 156 -11.57 6.60 1.06
CA GLN A 156 -12.04 6.28 -0.29
C GLN A 156 -13.57 6.38 -0.37
N THR A 157 -14.31 5.88 0.62
CA THR A 157 -15.77 6.01 0.66
C THR A 157 -16.23 7.47 0.69
N VAL A 158 -15.52 8.34 1.41
CA VAL A 158 -15.80 9.78 1.42
C VAL A 158 -15.51 10.41 0.06
N LEU A 159 -14.41 10.02 -0.59
CA LEU A 159 -14.04 10.50 -1.92
C LEU A 159 -15.08 10.09 -2.96
N ASP A 160 -15.47 8.81 -2.96
CA ASP A 160 -16.45 8.23 -3.88
C ASP A 160 -17.83 8.88 -3.69
N ASN A 161 -18.29 9.06 -2.45
CA ASN A 161 -19.60 9.66 -2.18
C ASN A 161 -19.69 11.16 -2.49
N LYS A 162 -18.59 11.91 -2.29
CA LYS A 162 -18.59 13.38 -2.43
C LYS A 162 -18.25 13.85 -3.84
N TYR A 163 -17.46 13.06 -4.58
CA TYR A 163 -16.92 13.44 -5.89
C TYR A 163 -17.14 12.38 -6.98
N GLY A 164 -17.62 11.18 -6.62
CA GLY A 164 -17.92 10.10 -7.58
C GLY A 164 -19.33 10.19 -8.17
N GLY A 165 -20.20 11.06 -7.66
CA GLY A 165 -21.56 11.30 -8.19
C GLY A 165 -21.66 12.33 -9.32
N GLU A 166 -20.54 12.85 -9.85
CA GLU A 166 -20.53 13.80 -10.99
C GLU A 166 -20.40 13.10 -12.36
N ASN A 167 -20.48 11.76 -12.44
CA ASN A 167 -20.36 11.01 -13.69
C ASN A 167 -21.49 9.97 -13.90
N ASP A 168 -22.72 10.29 -13.50
CA ASP A 168 -23.92 9.56 -13.94
C ASP A 168 -24.90 10.51 -14.66
#